data_AF-A0A6V8ERL5-F1
#
_entry.id   AF-A0A6V8ERL5-F1
#
_cell.length_a   1.000
_cell.length_b   1.000
_cell.length_c   1.000
_cell.angle_alpha   90.00
_cell.angle_beta   90.00
_cell.angle_gamma   90.00
#
_symmetry.space_group_name_H-M   'P 1'
#
loop_
_entity.id
_entity.type
_entity.pdbx_description
1 polymer ?
#
loop_
_entity_poly.entity_id
_entity_poly.type
_entity_poly.pdbx_seq_one_letter_code
_entity_poly.pdbx_strand_id
1 'polypeptide(L)' 'MDGRPEVSEYGSVDPAPASDSEQLGQLRNTLLDENEKMFQRMRSVFKLRNIRTPESCLTLCDGFSSSSALLRHE' A
#
# COMPACT_ATOMS: atom_id res chain seq x y z
N MET A 1 23.32 -11.66 -5.80
CA MET A 1 22.46 -10.47 -5.69
C MET A 1 21.51 -10.78 -4.55
N ASP A 2 21.77 -10.22 -3.38
CA ASP A 2 21.00 -10.48 -2.15
C ASP A 2 19.55 -10.05 -2.38
N GLY A 3 18.62 -11.02 -2.45
CA GLY A 3 17.18 -10.77 -2.64
C GLY A 3 16.47 -10.27 -1.37
N ARG A 4 17.18 -9.51 -0.53
CA ARG A 4 16.63 -8.97 0.72
C ARG A 4 15.83 -7.71 0.39
N PRO A 5 14.56 -7.62 0.81
CA PRO A 5 13.79 -6.40 0.65
C PRO A 5 14.47 -5.27 1.43
N GLU A 6 14.54 -4.08 0.84
CA GLU A 6 15.05 -2.90 1.55
C GLU A 6 14.18 -2.59 2.77
N VAL A 7 14.84 -2.16 3.84
CA VAL A 7 14.17 -1.69 5.04
C VAL A 7 13.61 -0.31 4.74
N SER A 8 12.30 -0.14 4.90
CA SER A 8 11.61 1.13 4.75
C SER A 8 12.11 2.18 5.75
N GLU A 9 11.88 3.46 5.48
CA GLU A 9 12.12 4.58 6.41
C GLU A 9 11.42 4.41 7.77
N TYR A 10 10.42 3.51 7.83
CA TYR A 10 9.68 3.18 9.05
C TYR A 10 10.22 1.92 9.77
N GLY A 11 11.37 1.38 9.37
CA GLY A 11 11.99 0.20 10.00
C GLY A 11 11.29 -1.14 9.69
N SER A 12 10.29 -1.13 8.80
CA SER A 12 9.62 -2.35 8.31
C SER A 12 10.36 -2.92 7.11
N VAL A 13 10.35 -4.24 6.97
CA VAL A 13 10.78 -4.92 5.75
C VAL A 13 9.54 -5.08 4.88
N ASP A 14 9.34 -4.15 3.94
CA ASP A 14 8.16 -4.17 3.09
C ASP A 14 8.25 -5.36 2.11
N PRO A 15 7.27 -6.28 2.09
CA PRO A 15 7.28 -7.43 1.18
C PRO A 15 7.08 -7.03 -0.29
N ALA A 16 6.69 -5.78 -0.56
CA ALA A 16 6.50 -5.24 -1.90
C ALA A 16 7.07 -3.81 -1.98
N PRO A 17 7.67 -3.41 -3.12
CA PRO A 17 8.06 -2.02 -3.33
C PRO A 17 6.82 -1.12 -3.45
N ALA A 18 6.92 0.16 -3.07
CA ALA A 18 5.82 1.12 -3.24
C ALA A 18 5.40 1.25 -4.71
N SER A 19 4.11 1.55 -4.95
CA SER A 19 3.56 1.76 -6.29
C SER A 19 4.21 2.96 -6.99
N ASP A 20 4.34 2.87 -8.31
CA ASP A 20 4.93 3.93 -9.14
C ASP A 20 3.93 5.08 -9.41
N SER A 21 2.63 4.85 -9.18
CA SER A 21 1.60 5.88 -9.34
C SER A 21 1.59 6.84 -8.15
N GLU A 22 1.50 8.14 -8.43
CA GLU A 22 1.35 9.19 -7.40
C GLU A 22 -0.09 9.69 -7.28
N GLN A 23 -0.98 9.22 -8.14
CA GLN A 23 -2.35 9.66 -8.20
C GLN A 23 -3.18 8.95 -7.12
N LEU A 24 -3.62 9.69 -6.10
CA LEU A 24 -4.41 9.15 -4.99
C LEU A 24 -5.65 8.37 -5.46
N GLY A 25 -6.35 8.87 -6.49
CA GLY A 25 -7.50 8.16 -7.06
C GLY A 25 -7.17 6.79 -7.63
N GLN A 26 -6.01 6.64 -8.29
CA GLN A 26 -5.56 5.35 -8.80
C GLN A 26 -5.16 4.41 -7.66
N LEU A 27 -4.38 4.91 -6.70
CA LEU A 27 -3.96 4.15 -5.52
C LEU A 27 -5.15 3.65 -4.71
N ARG A 28 -6.18 4.49 -4.55
CA ARG A 28 -7.43 4.13 -3.90
C ARG A 28 -8.17 3.03 -4.63
N ASN A 29 -8.32 3.16 -5.95
CA ASN A 29 -9.01 2.16 -6.76
C ASN A 29 -8.28 0.81 -6.69
N THR A 30 -6.96 0.80 -6.81
CA THR A 30 -6.15 -0.42 -6.66
C THR A 30 -6.25 -0.99 -5.24
N LEU A 31 -6.21 -0.15 -4.20
CA LEU A 31 -6.32 -0.59 -2.80
C LEU A 31 -7.65 -1.32 -2.53
N LEU A 32 -8.75 -0.79 -3.05
CA LEU A 32 -10.10 -1.28 -2.80
C LEU A 32 -10.60 -2.34 -3.80
N ASP A 33 -9.87 -2.59 -4.88
CA ASP A 33 -10.23 -3.63 -5.84
C ASP A 33 -9.91 -5.03 -5.29
N GLU A 34 -10.96 -5.77 -4.92
CA GLU A 34 -10.85 -7.13 -4.41
C GLU A 34 -10.47 -8.16 -5.51
N ASN A 35 -10.57 -7.80 -6.80
CA ASN A 35 -10.12 -8.64 -7.90
C ASN A 35 -8.64 -8.42 -8.25
N GLU A 36 -8.05 -7.33 -7.75
CA GLU A 36 -6.66 -7.01 -8.01
C GLU A 36 -5.71 -7.89 -7.18
N LYS A 37 -4.53 -8.16 -7.73
CA LYS A 37 -3.52 -8.98 -7.06
C LYS A 37 -3.10 -8.32 -5.75
N MET A 38 -3.04 -9.11 -4.67
CA MET A 38 -2.62 -8.65 -3.34
C MET A 38 -1.31 -7.86 -3.36
N PHE A 39 -0.36 -8.27 -4.20
CA PHE A 39 0.91 -7.55 -4.40
C PHE A 39 0.69 -6.09 -4.83
N GLN A 40 -0.18 -5.81 -5.81
CA GLN A 40 -0.46 -4.45 -6.29
C GLN A 40 -1.21 -3.60 -5.25
N ARG A 41 -2.13 -4.24 -4.51
CA ARG A 41 -2.83 -3.61 -3.40
C ARG A 41 -1.83 -3.17 -2.32
N MET A 42 -0.88 -4.05 -1.99
CA MET A 42 0.19 -3.76 -1.02
C MET A 42 1.15 -2.66 -1.50
N ARG A 43 1.53 -2.65 -2.80
CA ARG A 43 2.30 -1.54 -3.37
C ARG A 43 1.58 -0.20 -3.16
N SER A 44 0.25 -0.19 -3.28
CA SER A 44 -0.58 1.01 -3.10
C SER A 44 -0.61 1.47 -1.64
N VAL A 45 -0.71 0.55 -0.68
CA VAL A 45 -0.57 0.84 0.77
C VAL A 45 0.75 1.55 1.05
N PHE A 46 1.87 0.98 0.62
CA PHE A 46 3.19 1.57 0.88
C PHE A 46 3.39 2.92 0.19
N LYS A 47 2.86 3.10 -1.03
CA LYS A 47 2.90 4.41 -1.69
C LYS A 47 2.08 5.45 -0.93
N LEU A 48 0.85 5.13 -0.52
CA LEU A 48 0.01 6.04 0.28
C LEU A 48 0.64 6.40 1.63
N ARG A 49 1.30 5.43 2.28
CA ARG A 49 2.09 5.63 3.52
C ARG A 49 3.26 6.59 3.29
N ASN A 50 3.92 6.47 2.14
CA ASN A 50 5.08 7.30 1.79
C ASN A 50 4.69 8.73 1.33
N ILE A 51 3.47 8.94 0.81
CA ILE A 51 2.98 10.27 0.40
C ILE A 51 2.80 11.23 1.58
N ARG A 52 2.45 10.73 2.79
CA ARG A 52 2.36 11.52 4.04
C ARG A 52 1.43 12.75 3.95
N THR A 53 0.27 12.62 3.29
CA THR A 53 -0.75 13.68 3.21
C THR A 53 -2.03 13.28 3.96
N PRO A 54 -2.86 14.24 4.42
CA PRO A 54 -4.16 13.92 5.01
C PRO A 54 -5.04 13.06 4.10
N GLU A 55 -5.05 13.35 2.80
CA GLU A 55 -5.84 12.65 1.80
C GLU A 55 -5.34 11.21 1.58
N SER A 56 -4.01 11.00 1.59
CA SER A 56 -3.44 9.66 1.51
C SER A 56 -3.72 8.84 2.76
N CYS A 57 -3.74 9.47 3.94
CA CYS A 57 -4.14 8.82 5.19
C CYS A 57 -5.61 8.40 5.18
N LEU A 58 -6.52 9.27 4.76
CA LEU A 58 -7.94 8.93 4.60
C LEU A 58 -8.13 7.78 3.60
N THR A 59 -7.38 7.80 2.49
CA THR A 59 -7.41 6.73 1.50
C THR A 59 -6.93 5.39 2.07
N LEU A 60 -5.88 5.40 2.91
CA LEU A 60 -5.43 4.19 3.62
C LEU A 60 -6.52 3.65 4.56
N CYS A 61 -7.22 4.53 5.27
CA CYS A 61 -8.30 4.13 6.16
C CYS A 61 -9.44 3.41 5.42
N ASP A 62 -9.71 3.75 4.15
CA ASP A 62 -10.68 3.00 3.34
C ASP A 62 -10.26 1.52 3.19
N GLY A 63 -8.96 1.22 3.22
CA GLY A 63 -8.41 -0.13 3.16
C GLY A 63 -8.85 -1.04 4.31
N PHE A 64 -9.25 -0.49 5.46
CA PHE A 64 -9.81 -1.29 6.57
C PHE A 64 -11.11 -2.01 6.21
N SER A 65 -11.82 -1.54 5.19
CA SER A 65 -13.01 -2.20 4.65
C SER A 65 -12.70 -3.43 3.80
N SER A 66 -11.42 -3.66 3.44
CA SER A 66 -11.01 -4.82 2.65
C SER A 66 -11.30 -6.13 3.37
N SER A 67 -11.64 -7.16 2.59
CA SER A 67 -11.80 -8.53 3.07
C SER A 67 -10.48 -9.17 3.55
N SER A 68 -9.34 -8.66 3.08
CA SER A 68 -8.00 -9.19 3.35
C SER A 68 -7.51 -8.85 4.75
N ALA A 69 -7.28 -9.89 5.57
CA ALA A 69 -6.67 -9.71 6.89
C ALA A 69 -5.26 -9.09 6.82
N LEU A 70 -4.52 -9.35 5.74
CA LEU A 70 -3.20 -8.79 5.52
C LEU A 70 -3.26 -7.28 5.25
N LEU A 71 -4.17 -6.82 4.40
CA LEU A 71 -4.32 -5.39 4.12
C LEU A 71 -4.85 -4.59 5.32
N ARG A 72 -5.62 -5.23 6.21
CA ARG A 72 -6.08 -4.59 7.45
C ARG A 72 -5.03 -4.55 8.55
N HIS A 73 -3.99 -5.40 8.46
CA HIS A 73 -2.89 -5.42 9.43
C HIS A 73 -1.92 -4.26 9.21
N GLU A 74 -1.62 -4.00 7.93
CA GLU A 74 -0.79 -2.89 7.47
C GLU A 74 -1.48 -1.53 7.63
#